data_AF-A0A956G2B2-F1
#
_entry.id   AF-A0A956G2B2-F1
#
_cell.length_a   1.000
_cell.length_b   1.000
_cell.length_c   1.000
_cell.angle_alpha   90.00
_cell.angle_beta   90.00
_cell.angle_gamma   90.00
#
_symmetry.space_group_name_H-M   'P 1'
#
loop_
_entity.id
_entity.type
_entity.pdbx_description
1 polymer ?
#
loop_
_entity_poly.entity_id
_entity_poly.type
_entity_poly.pdbx_seq_one_letter_code
_entity_poly.pdbx_strand_id
1 'polypeptide(L)'
;MTLMTRARLALMLVPLLLPAASLGGCQASRPPTRQPTRRPARPSSRPSAMPASIGVAHMTSDGTIVLQLRAIGPRGAIGESLVRYKRGDPHYEEVKRHLGGLRVGEHKSVPPWPDAK
;
A
#
# COMPACT_ATOMS: atom_id res chain seq x y z
N MET A 1 15.27 41.15 -14.50
CA MET A 1 16.02 41.37 -13.26
C MET A 1 16.21 40.02 -12.57
N THR A 2 17.49 39.66 -12.36
CA THR A 2 18.03 38.67 -11.42
C THR A 2 17.62 37.19 -11.66
N LEU A 3 18.34 36.43 -12.49
CA LEU A 3 19.67 35.84 -12.32
C LEU A 3 19.67 34.62 -11.38
N MET A 4 19.89 33.45 -12.01
CA MET A 4 20.70 32.29 -11.61
C MET A 4 20.70 31.89 -10.13
N THR A 5 20.53 30.58 -9.86
CA THR A 5 21.58 29.77 -9.22
C THR A 5 21.28 28.28 -9.45
N ARG A 6 21.89 27.72 -10.51
CA ARG A 6 22.11 26.28 -10.61
C ARG A 6 23.32 25.97 -9.73
N ALA A 7 23.09 25.55 -8.49
CA ALA A 7 24.14 25.05 -7.62
C ALA A 7 24.60 23.67 -8.13
N ARG A 8 25.71 23.66 -8.86
CA ARG A 8 26.58 22.49 -8.98
C ARG A 8 27.29 22.35 -7.64
N LEU A 9 27.13 21.23 -6.94
CA LEU A 9 28.09 20.84 -5.92
C LEU A 9 28.40 19.36 -6.06
N ALA A 10 29.62 19.11 -6.51
CA ALA A 10 30.28 17.83 -6.52
C ALA A 10 30.44 17.32 -5.08
N LEU A 11 30.15 16.04 -4.86
CA LEU A 11 30.60 15.30 -3.69
C LEU A 11 31.16 13.97 -4.19
N MET A 12 32.46 14.00 -4.51
CA MET A 12 33.52 13.32 -3.75
C MET A 12 33.42 11.79 -3.79
N LEU A 13 34.12 11.26 -4.81
CA LEU A 13 35.03 10.11 -4.78
C LEU A 13 35.07 9.32 -3.43
N VAL A 14 34.54 8.10 -3.44
CA VAL A 14 34.75 7.13 -2.36
C VAL A 14 36.05 6.37 -2.65
N PRO A 15 37.02 6.33 -1.72
CA PRO A 15 38.25 5.59 -1.92
C PRO A 15 38.03 4.09 -1.72
N LEU A 16 38.47 3.36 -2.73
CA LEU A 16 38.69 1.93 -2.80
C LEU A 16 39.86 1.55 -1.88
N LEU A 17 39.64 0.75 -0.82
CA LEU A 17 40.74 0.03 -0.17
C LEU A 17 40.30 -1.18 0.69
N LEU A 18 41.10 -2.24 0.56
CA LEU A 18 41.35 -3.41 1.44
C LEU A 18 40.47 -4.67 1.22
N PRO A 19 40.97 -5.87 1.55
CA PRO A 19 42.27 -6.47 1.21
C PRO A 19 42.13 -7.93 0.68
N ALA A 20 43.27 -8.51 0.34
CA ALA A 20 43.45 -9.83 -0.24
C ALA A 20 43.28 -11.02 0.73
N ALA A 21 42.90 -12.15 0.12
CA ALA A 21 43.27 -13.54 0.42
C ALA A 21 42.89 -14.14 1.79
N SER A 22 41.97 -15.11 1.76
CA SER A 22 42.08 -16.30 2.60
C SER A 22 41.79 -17.55 1.77
N LEU A 23 42.84 -18.34 1.58
CA LEU A 23 42.80 -19.71 1.06
C LEU A 23 42.45 -20.63 2.24
N GLY A 24 41.37 -21.41 2.12
CA GLY A 24 41.12 -22.46 3.11
C GLY A 24 39.78 -23.16 2.95
N GLY A 25 39.84 -24.47 2.65
CA GLY A 25 38.92 -25.43 3.25
C GLY A 25 37.94 -26.15 2.31
N CYS A 26 38.37 -27.34 1.89
CA CYS A 26 37.56 -28.57 1.79
C CYS A 26 36.20 -28.48 1.07
N GLN A 27 36.22 -28.72 -0.23
CA GLN A 27 35.03 -28.95 -1.05
C GLN A 27 34.51 -30.37 -0.78
N ALA A 28 33.54 -30.50 0.12
CA ALA A 28 32.76 -31.73 0.29
C ALA A 28 31.69 -31.79 -0.81
N SER A 29 31.95 -32.59 -1.83
CA SER A 29 31.06 -32.88 -2.95
C SER A 29 29.73 -33.44 -2.45
N ARG A 30 28.68 -32.60 -2.38
CA ARG A 30 27.30 -33.06 -2.20
C ARG A 30 26.79 -33.60 -3.54
N PRO A 31 26.10 -34.75 -3.57
CA PRO A 31 25.52 -35.27 -4.81
C PRO A 31 24.48 -34.27 -5.34
N PRO A 32 24.35 -34.12 -6.68
CA PRO A 32 23.30 -33.28 -7.24
C PRO A 32 21.95 -33.93 -6.96
N THR A 33 21.25 -33.43 -5.95
CA THR A 33 19.81 -33.66 -5.81
C THR A 33 19.16 -33.16 -7.08
N ARG A 34 18.69 -34.08 -7.94
CA ARG A 34 17.86 -33.76 -9.10
C ARG A 34 16.64 -32.99 -8.61
N GLN A 35 16.66 -31.68 -8.75
CA GLN A 35 15.46 -30.88 -8.57
C GLN A 35 14.56 -31.23 -9.76
N PRO A 36 13.38 -31.86 -9.57
CA PRO A 36 12.42 -32.00 -10.65
C PRO A 36 12.15 -30.58 -11.14
N THR A 37 12.38 -30.36 -12.43
CA THR A 37 12.20 -29.07 -13.11
C THR A 37 10.90 -28.44 -12.66
N ARG A 38 10.99 -27.49 -11.73
CA ARG A 38 9.86 -26.66 -11.30
C ARG A 38 9.51 -25.84 -12.53
N ARG A 39 8.49 -26.31 -13.25
CA ARG A 39 7.84 -25.59 -14.34
C ARG A 39 7.66 -24.13 -13.87
N PRO A 40 8.15 -23.12 -14.61
CA PRO A 40 7.94 -21.75 -14.21
C PRO A 40 6.43 -21.55 -14.04
N ALA A 41 6.02 -21.19 -12.83
CA ALA A 41 4.63 -20.89 -12.56
C ALA A 41 4.25 -19.75 -13.50
N ARG A 42 3.38 -20.06 -14.47
CA ARG A 42 2.77 -19.06 -15.35
C ARG A 42 2.17 -18.00 -14.42
N PRO A 43 2.54 -16.71 -14.52
CA PRO A 43 1.90 -15.69 -13.70
C PRO A 43 0.41 -15.79 -13.99
N SER A 44 -0.34 -16.22 -12.97
CA SER A 44 -1.77 -16.38 -13.09
C SER A 44 -2.33 -14.98 -13.20
N SER A 45 -2.69 -14.56 -14.41
CA SER A 45 -3.50 -13.39 -14.70
C SER A 45 -4.91 -13.61 -14.14
N ARG A 46 -5.02 -13.67 -12.81
CA ARG A 46 -6.32 -13.56 -12.14
C ARG A 46 -6.69 -12.08 -12.21
N PRO A 47 -7.89 -11.73 -12.68
CA PRO A 47 -8.44 -10.40 -12.48
C PRO A 47 -8.34 -10.08 -10.99
N SER A 48 -7.76 -8.93 -10.63
CA SER A 48 -7.78 -8.47 -9.24
C SER A 48 -9.23 -8.31 -8.80
N ALA A 49 -9.73 -9.26 -8.01
CA ALA A 49 -11.02 -9.11 -7.35
C ALA A 49 -10.96 -7.83 -6.50
N MET A 50 -12.01 -7.00 -6.56
CA MET A 50 -12.12 -5.83 -5.68
C MET A 50 -12.03 -6.31 -4.21
N PRO A 51 -11.30 -5.59 -3.35
CA PRO A 51 -11.19 -5.97 -1.96
C PRO A 51 -12.57 -5.93 -1.29
N ALA A 52 -12.83 -6.87 -0.38
CA ALA A 52 -14.11 -6.94 0.33
C ALA A 52 -14.43 -5.68 1.17
N SER A 53 -13.41 -4.87 1.48
CA SER A 53 -13.53 -3.60 2.18
C SER A 53 -12.40 -2.65 1.73
N ILE A 54 -12.69 -1.36 1.69
CA ILE A 54 -11.72 -0.27 1.42
C ILE A 54 -11.30 0.47 2.70
N GLY A 55 -11.77 0.03 3.88
CA GLY A 55 -11.45 0.72 5.12
C GLY A 55 -12.31 0.37 6.33
N VAL A 56 -12.26 1.23 7.33
CA VAL A 56 -13.06 1.15 8.56
C VAL A 56 -13.75 2.49 8.81
N ALA A 57 -15.05 2.43 9.12
CA ALA A 57 -15.84 3.56 9.58
C ALA A 57 -16.10 3.44 11.09
N HIS A 58 -16.17 4.57 11.78
CA HIS A 58 -16.78 4.66 13.10
C HIS A 58 -17.57 5.94 13.27
N MET A 59 -18.53 5.94 14.19
CA MET A 59 -19.26 7.16 14.57
C MET A 59 -18.80 7.63 15.93
N THR A 60 -18.32 8.87 16.02
CA THR A 60 -17.93 9.51 17.27
C THR A 60 -19.16 9.86 18.13
N SER A 61 -18.93 10.26 19.38
CA SER A 61 -20.00 10.63 20.34
C SER A 61 -20.83 11.84 19.90
N ASP A 62 -20.22 12.79 19.18
CA ASP A 62 -20.91 13.92 18.55
C ASP A 62 -21.65 13.54 17.26
N GLY A 63 -21.63 12.26 16.86
CA GLY A 63 -22.32 11.77 15.67
C GLY A 63 -21.58 12.09 14.37
N THR A 64 -20.28 12.36 14.41
CA THR A 64 -19.47 12.50 13.20
C THR A 64 -19.07 11.12 12.70
N ILE A 65 -19.27 10.86 11.40
CA ILE A 65 -18.77 9.63 10.77
C ILE A 65 -17.32 9.85 10.37
N VAL A 66 -16.44 8.97 10.82
CA VAL A 66 -15.01 9.01 10.51
C VAL A 66 -14.64 7.76 9.72
N LEU A 67 -14.06 7.95 8.55
CA LEU A 67 -13.63 6.90 7.63
C LEU A 67 -12.12 6.88 7.54
N GLN A 68 -11.52 5.73 7.85
CA GLN A 68 -10.13 5.42 7.55
C GLN A 68 -10.10 4.53 6.32
N LEU A 69 -9.62 5.06 5.21
CA LEU A 69 -9.68 4.44 3.89
C LEU A 69 -8.27 4.10 3.40
N ARG A 70 -8.18 2.98 2.67
CA ARG A 70 -6.98 2.55 1.96
C ARG A 70 -7.35 2.03 0.58
N ALA A 71 -6.68 2.52 -0.44
CA ALA A 71 -6.87 2.11 -1.82
C ALA A 71 -5.54 1.72 -2.47
N ILE A 72 -5.60 0.77 -3.41
CA ILE A 72 -4.47 0.38 -4.24
C ILE A 72 -4.81 0.77 -5.68
N GLY A 73 -4.09 1.76 -6.20
CA GLY A 73 -4.20 2.25 -7.57
C GLY A 73 -3.34 1.45 -8.57
N PRO A 74 -3.35 1.86 -9.85
CA PRO A 74 -2.54 1.24 -10.89
C PRO A 74 -1.06 1.17 -10.50
N ARG A 75 -0.40 0.08 -10.93
CA ARG A 75 1.03 -0.17 -10.66
C ARG A 75 1.39 -0.27 -9.16
N GLY A 76 0.40 -0.52 -8.30
CA GLY A 76 0.61 -0.73 -6.87
C GLY A 76 0.74 0.55 -6.04
N ALA A 77 0.35 1.71 -6.59
CA ALA A 77 0.28 2.95 -5.81
C ALA A 77 -0.69 2.75 -4.63
N ILE A 78 -0.31 3.17 -3.42
CA ILE A 78 -1.16 3.05 -2.23
C ILE A 78 -1.60 4.46 -1.83
N GLY A 79 -2.91 4.65 -1.71
CA GLY A 79 -3.51 5.86 -1.14
C GLY A 79 -4.15 5.54 0.21
N GLU A 80 -3.96 6.41 1.18
CA GLU A 80 -4.63 6.36 2.49
C GLU A 80 -5.33 7.68 2.74
N SER A 81 -6.49 7.65 3.39
CA SER A 81 -7.25 8.86 3.69
C SER A 81 -8.04 8.74 4.99
N LEU A 82 -8.14 9.85 5.72
CA LEU A 82 -9.01 10.01 6.87
C LEU A 82 -10.07 11.06 6.56
N VAL A 83 -11.31 10.62 6.33
CA VAL A 83 -12.43 11.49 5.95
C VAL A 83 -13.41 11.62 7.11
N ARG A 84 -13.97 12.81 7.32
CA ARG A 84 -14.93 13.10 8.40
C ARG A 84 -16.17 13.76 7.85
N TYR A 85 -17.33 13.19 8.14
CA TYR A 85 -18.64 13.75 7.80
C TYR A 85 -19.37 14.11 9.08
N LYS A 86 -19.53 15.42 9.34
CA LYS A 86 -20.33 15.91 10.46
C LYS A 86 -21.82 15.81 10.14
N ARG A 87 -22.66 15.79 11.18
CA ARG A 87 -24.10 15.99 10.99
C ARG A 87 -24.35 17.32 10.28
N GLY A 88 -25.13 17.27 9.19
CA GLY A 88 -25.40 18.43 8.32
C GLY A 88 -24.47 18.55 7.11
N ASP A 89 -23.42 17.73 7.01
CA ASP A 89 -22.66 17.61 5.76
C ASP A 89 -23.58 17.06 4.64
N PRO A 90 -23.55 17.64 3.42
CA PRO A 90 -24.40 17.20 2.32
C PRO A 90 -24.31 15.70 2.00
N HIS A 91 -23.15 15.08 2.26
CA HIS A 91 -22.90 13.66 1.97
C HIS A 91 -23.11 12.75 3.18
N TYR A 92 -23.42 13.29 4.35
CA TYR A 92 -23.50 12.52 5.60
C TYR A 92 -24.46 11.33 5.50
N GLU A 93 -25.70 11.57 5.05
CA GLU A 93 -26.73 10.53 4.98
C GLU A 93 -26.46 9.52 3.85
N GLU A 94 -25.84 9.96 2.75
CA GLU A 94 -25.42 9.07 1.66
C GLU A 94 -24.37 8.08 2.15
N VAL A 95 -23.32 8.59 2.81
CA VAL A 95 -22.24 7.78 3.39
C VAL A 95 -22.80 6.84 4.45
N LYS A 96 -23.64 7.34 5.37
CA LYS A 96 -24.26 6.51 6.42
C LYS A 96 -25.10 5.38 5.82
N ARG A 97 -25.86 5.64 4.76
CA ARG A 97 -26.64 4.63 4.05
C ARG A 97 -25.75 3.60 3.36
N HIS A 98 -24.67 4.05 2.71
CA HIS A 98 -23.68 3.15 2.08
C HIS A 98 -23.07 2.17 3.08
N LEU A 99 -22.83 2.61 4.32
CA LEU A 99 -22.35 1.76 5.41
C LEU A 99 -23.41 0.78 5.96
N GLY A 100 -24.64 0.79 5.42
CA GLY A 100 -25.76 0.04 5.99
C GLY A 100 -26.22 0.58 7.35
N GLY A 101 -26.08 1.90 7.54
CA GLY A 101 -26.30 2.58 8.81
C GLY A 101 -25.07 2.51 9.74
N LEU A 102 -25.03 3.41 10.73
CA LEU A 102 -23.98 3.44 11.75
C LEU A 102 -24.54 4.14 13.00
N ARG A 103 -24.37 3.54 14.18
CA ARG A 103 -24.76 4.12 15.48
C ARG A 103 -23.55 4.78 16.17
N VAL A 104 -23.83 5.65 17.15
CA VAL A 104 -22.80 6.29 17.97
C VAL A 104 -21.93 5.21 18.65
N GLY A 105 -20.61 5.33 18.52
CA GLY A 105 -19.63 4.38 19.06
C GLY A 105 -19.45 3.10 18.24
N GLU A 106 -20.29 2.84 17.24
CA GLU A 106 -20.20 1.65 16.41
C GLU A 106 -19.05 1.77 15.40
N HIS A 107 -18.44 0.63 15.08
CA HIS A 107 -17.42 0.48 14.05
C HIS A 107 -17.90 -0.51 12.99
N LYS A 108 -17.63 -0.24 11.71
CA LYS A 108 -17.98 -1.11 10.59
C LYS A 108 -16.91 -1.10 9.51
N SER A 109 -16.81 -2.18 8.73
CA SER A 109 -16.03 -2.18 7.49
C SER A 109 -16.68 -1.28 6.44
N VAL A 110 -15.86 -0.63 5.61
CA VAL A 110 -16.34 0.24 4.53
C VAL A 110 -16.36 -0.57 3.23
N PRO A 111 -17.54 -0.93 2.70
CA PRO A 111 -17.58 -1.58 1.39
C PRO A 111 -17.06 -0.63 0.30
N PRO A 112 -16.45 -1.16 -0.77
CA PRO A 112 -16.14 -0.35 -1.95
C PRO A 112 -17.39 0.40 -2.43
N TRP A 113 -17.21 1.62 -2.93
CA TRP A 113 -18.31 2.31 -3.60
C TRP A 113 -18.68 1.53 -4.86
N PRO A 114 -19.97 1.33 -5.18
CA PRO A 114 -20.34 0.79 -6.48
C PRO A 114 -19.77 1.71 -7.56
N ASP A 115 -19.10 1.15 -8.55
CA ASP A 115 -18.59 1.92 -9.68
C ASP A 115 -19.75 2.74 -10.28
N ALA A 116 -19.52 4.04 -10.46
CA ALA A 116 -20.43 4.86 -11.27
C ALA A 116 -20.37 4.29 -12.69
N LYS A 117 -21.50 3.78 -13.17
CA LYS A 117 -21.65 3.33 -14.57
C LYS A 117 -21.46 4.50 -15.54
#